data_AF-A0A7K5A145-F1
#
_entry.id   AF-A0A7K5A145-F1
#
_cell.length_a   1.000
_cell.length_b   1.000
_cell.length_c   1.000
_cell.angle_alpha   90.00
_cell.angle_beta   90.00
_cell.angle_gamma   90.00
#
_symmetry.space_group_name_H-M   'P 1'
#
loop_
_entity.id
_entity.type
_entity.pdbx_description
1 polymer ?
#
loop_
_entity_poly.entity_id
_entity_poly.type
_entity_poly.pdbx_seq_one_letter_code
_entity_poly.pdbx_strand_id
1 'polypeptide(L)'
;QGVRLPTLGCFDIVPTRIKVGHETVTVQRPVFYLARNLVATHYLTDDPNYLPGHKVLEPLKYCEVAKRVSVSRKKVENCILGTTSLLSFCLGKGKNIALVLRDVG
;
A
#
# COMPACT_ATOMS: atom_id res chain seq x y z
N GLN A 1 -7.79 1.15 -11.47
CA GLN A 1 -8.26 1.82 -10.23
C GLN A 1 -7.47 1.26 -9.07
N GLY A 2 -6.98 2.10 -8.14
CA GLY A 2 -6.19 1.64 -6.99
C GLY A 2 -7.05 1.00 -5.90
N VAL A 3 -6.41 0.32 -4.94
CA VAL A 3 -7.07 -0.41 -3.86
C VAL A 3 -6.47 -0.01 -2.51
N ARG A 4 -7.33 0.27 -1.53
CA ARG A 4 -6.96 0.58 -0.16
C ARG A 4 -6.95 -0.68 0.70
N LEU A 5 -5.82 -0.95 1.35
CA LEU A 5 -5.68 -1.99 2.37
C LEU A 5 -5.90 -1.35 3.74
N PRO A 6 -6.96 -1.73 4.48
CA PRO A 6 -7.28 -1.10 5.75
C PRO A 6 -6.09 -1.09 6.70
N THR A 7 -5.80 0.07 7.30
CA THR A 7 -4.72 0.34 8.26
C THR A 7 -3.28 0.19 7.74
N LEU A 8 -3.07 -0.51 6.63
CA LEU A 8 -1.75 -0.81 6.08
C LEU A 8 -1.29 0.24 5.05
N GLY A 9 -2.13 0.55 4.07
CA GLY A 9 -1.74 1.41 2.95
C GLY A 9 -2.67 1.33 1.75
N CYS A 10 -2.18 1.69 0.58
CA CYS A 10 -2.90 1.51 -0.67
C CYS A 10 -1.95 1.23 -1.85
N PHE A 11 -2.47 0.48 -2.82
CA PHE A 11 -1.88 0.42 -4.16
C PHE A 11 -2.55 1.46 -5.03
N ASP A 12 -1.75 2.21 -5.76
CA ASP A 12 -2.23 3.12 -6.79
C ASP A 12 -1.39 3.03 -8.07
N ILE A 13 -1.96 3.54 -9.15
CA ILE A 13 -1.27 3.72 -10.43
C ILE A 13 -1.05 5.21 -10.63
N VAL A 14 0.23 5.59 -10.72
CA VAL A 14 0.67 6.98 -10.80
C VAL A 14 1.28 7.23 -12.18
N PRO A 15 0.72 8.15 -12.98
CA PRO A 15 1.33 8.59 -14.22
C PRO A 15 2.70 9.22 -13.94
N THR A 16 3.75 8.62 -14.47
CA THR A 16 5.13 9.10 -14.31
C THR A 16 5.68 9.44 -15.68
N ARG A 17 6.24 10.64 -15.83
CA ARG A 17 6.91 11.04 -17.08
C ARG A 17 8.35 10.56 -17.05
N ILE A 18 8.75 9.79 -18.05
CA ILE A 18 10.12 9.30 -18.23
C ILE A 18 10.67 9.77 -19.57
N LYS A 19 11.99 10.02 -19.62
CA LYS A 19 12.68 10.30 -20.88
C LYS A 19 13.10 8.99 -21.54
N VAL A 20 12.76 8.82 -22.82
CA VAL A 20 13.19 7.71 -23.66
C VAL A 20 13.84 8.32 -24.89
N GLY A 21 15.18 8.34 -24.92
CA GLY A 21 15.94 9.09 -25.91
C GLY A 21 15.64 10.60 -25.82
N HIS A 22 15.17 11.18 -26.91
CA HIS A 22 14.77 12.60 -26.99
C HIS A 22 13.29 12.84 -26.66
N GLU A 23 12.50 11.78 -26.45
CA GLU A 23 11.07 11.86 -26.21
C GLU A 23 10.74 11.76 -24.72
N THR A 24 9.62 12.37 -24.33
CA THR A 24 9.05 12.21 -22.99
C THR A 24 7.78 11.38 -23.08
N VAL A 25 7.78 10.22 -22.44
CA VAL A 25 6.66 9.28 -22.43
C VAL A 25 6.04 9.27 -21.04
N THR A 26 4.71 9.21 -20.97
CA THR A 26 3.99 9.01 -19.71
C THR A 26 3.73 7.52 -19.51
N VAL A 27 4.31 6.95 -18.46
CA VAL A 27 4.09 5.54 -18.07
C VAL A 27 3.20 5.46 -16.84
N GLN A 28 2.38 4.41 -16.78
CA GLN A 28 1.52 4.12 -15.65
C GLN A 28 2.29 3.27 -14.64
N ARG A 29 2.75 3.87 -13.54
CA ARG A 29 3.61 3.18 -12.56
C ARG A 29 2.79 2.69 -11.37
N PRO A 30 2.80 1.38 -11.04
CA PRO A 30 2.22 0.89 -9.80
C PRO A 30 3.08 1.34 -8.62
N VAL A 31 2.44 1.92 -7.61
CA VAL A 31 3.09 2.40 -6.39
C VAL A 31 2.29 1.91 -5.19
N PHE A 32 3.00 1.42 -4.18
CA PHE A 32 2.43 1.15 -2.87
C PHE A 32 2.75 2.30 -1.93
N TYR A 33 1.72 2.81 -1.25
CA TYR A 33 1.83 3.87 -0.27
C TYR A 33 1.45 3.36 1.11
N LEU A 34 2.29 3.67 2.10
CA LEU A 34 2.00 3.36 3.49
C LEU A 34 0.86 4.25 4.02
N ALA A 35 0.01 3.71 4.89
CA ALA A 35 -1.07 4.48 5.46
C ALA A 35 -0.55 5.63 6.33
N ARG A 36 -1.14 6.83 6.21
CA ARG A 36 -0.71 8.04 6.93
C ARG A 36 -0.64 7.88 8.44
N ASN A 37 -1.52 7.06 9.03
CA ASN A 37 -1.48 6.79 10.46
C ASN A 37 -0.19 6.06 10.86
N LEU A 38 0.33 5.14 10.04
CA LEU A 38 1.62 4.50 10.30
C LEU A 38 2.78 5.48 10.13
N VAL A 39 2.75 6.31 9.07
CA VAL A 39 3.77 7.34 8.82
C VAL A 39 3.86 8.31 10.00
N ALA A 40 2.72 8.88 10.41
CA ALA A 40 2.64 9.86 11.48
C ALA A 40 2.97 9.26 12.86
N THR A 41 2.47 8.06 13.18
CA THR A 41 2.69 7.41 14.48
C THR A 41 4.18 7.09 14.70
N HIS A 42 4.90 6.78 13.62
CA HIS A 42 6.29 6.32 13.70
C HIS A 42 7.30 7.32 13.14
N TYR A 43 6.89 8.59 12.94
CA TYR A 43 7.74 9.68 12.45
C TYR A 43 8.56 9.33 11.19
N LEU A 44 7.94 8.57 10.29
CA LEU A 44 8.59 8.18 9.03
C LEU A 44 8.66 9.38 8.09
N THR A 45 9.65 9.40 7.21
CA THR A 45 9.75 10.40 6.14
C THR A 45 8.48 10.37 5.30
N ASP A 46 7.73 11.47 5.32
CA ASP A 46 6.55 11.66 4.47
C ASP A 46 6.98 12.23 3.11
N ASP A 47 6.33 11.81 2.04
CA ASP A 47 6.50 12.43 0.73
C ASP A 47 5.44 13.53 0.60
N PRO A 48 5.78 14.83 0.63
CA PRO A 48 4.79 15.90 0.59
C PRO A 48 3.98 15.94 -0.72
N ASN A 49 4.45 15.29 -1.79
CA ASN A 49 3.69 15.13 -3.04
C ASN A 49 2.59 14.05 -2.93
N TYR A 50 2.54 13.34 -1.81
CA TYR A 50 1.55 12.33 -1.49
C TYR A 50 0.20 12.97 -1.16
N LEU A 51 -0.64 13.18 -2.17
CA LEU A 51 -2.06 13.52 -1.98
C LEU A 51 -2.99 12.46 -2.59
N PRO A 52 -3.10 11.24 -2.03
CA PRO A 52 -4.25 10.39 -2.33
C PRO A 52 -5.50 10.88 -1.61
N GLY A 53 -5.40 11.92 -0.75
CA GLY A 53 -6.53 12.44 0.02
C GLY A 53 -7.73 12.85 -0.82
N HIS A 54 -7.53 13.19 -2.10
CA HIS A 54 -8.60 13.48 -3.06
C HIS A 54 -9.04 12.28 -3.89
N LYS A 55 -8.18 11.25 -4.04
CA LYS A 55 -8.46 10.09 -4.87
C LYS A 55 -9.16 9.02 -4.04
N VAL A 56 -10.46 8.85 -4.27
CA VAL A 56 -11.23 7.79 -3.61
C VAL A 56 -10.77 6.44 -4.17
N LEU A 57 -10.05 5.67 -3.35
CA LEU A 57 -9.64 4.30 -3.65
C LEU A 57 -10.63 3.31 -3.05
N GLU A 58 -10.96 2.27 -3.81
CA GLU A 58 -11.85 1.22 -3.35
C GLU A 58 -11.22 0.44 -2.20
N PRO A 59 -11.96 0.15 -1.12
CA PRO A 59 -11.46 -0.72 -0.08
C PRO A 59 -11.21 -2.13 -0.63
N LEU A 60 -10.19 -2.80 -0.09
CA LEU A 60 -9.94 -4.20 -0.41
C LEU A 60 -11.18 -5.04 -0.10
N LYS A 61 -11.68 -5.73 -1.12
CA LYS A 61 -12.85 -6.59 -1.01
C LYS A 61 -12.45 -7.94 -0.40
N TYR A 62 -12.51 -8.03 0.92
CA TYR A 62 -12.14 -9.24 1.65
C TYR A 62 -12.83 -10.52 1.15
N CYS A 63 -14.11 -10.43 0.78
CA CYS A 63 -14.85 -11.59 0.25
C CYS A 63 -14.28 -12.10 -1.09
N GLU A 64 -13.84 -11.21 -1.97
CA GLU A 64 -13.26 -11.61 -3.27
C GLU A 64 -11.88 -12.26 -3.06
N VAL A 65 -11.06 -11.68 -2.18
CA VAL A 65 -9.76 -12.25 -1.81
C VAL A 65 -9.94 -13.63 -1.16
N ALA A 66 -10.87 -13.73 -0.21
CA ALA A 66 -11.18 -14.97 0.50
C ALA A 66 -11.59 -16.10 -0.45
N LYS A 67 -12.45 -15.79 -1.42
CA LYS A 67 -12.83 -16.72 -2.49
C LYS A 67 -11.62 -17.13 -3.33
N ARG A 68 -10.78 -16.18 -3.76
CA ARG A 68 -9.62 -16.45 -4.63
C ARG A 68 -8.57 -17.34 -3.97
N VAL A 69 -8.36 -17.20 -2.66
CA VAL A 69 -7.36 -17.98 -1.91
C VAL A 69 -7.97 -19.14 -1.11
N SER A 70 -9.26 -19.43 -1.31
CA SER A 70 -9.99 -20.52 -0.68
C SER A 70 -9.91 -20.52 0.86
N VAL A 71 -10.08 -19.35 1.48
CA VAL A 71 -10.13 -19.19 2.94
C VAL A 71 -11.36 -18.40 3.39
N SER A 72 -11.62 -18.34 4.69
CA SER A 72 -12.70 -17.52 5.22
C SER A 72 -12.36 -16.02 5.12
N ARG A 73 -13.39 -15.18 4.93
CA ARG A 73 -13.27 -13.72 5.02
C ARG A 73 -12.53 -13.27 6.30
N LYS A 74 -12.89 -13.86 7.44
CA LYS A 74 -12.26 -13.58 8.75
C LYS A 74 -10.76 -13.90 8.74
N LYS A 75 -10.33 -14.96 8.06
CA LYS A 75 -8.90 -15.30 7.94
C LYS A 75 -8.13 -14.26 7.13
N VAL A 76 -8.72 -13.73 6.05
CA VAL A 76 -8.11 -12.64 5.27
C VAL A 76 -8.00 -11.36 6.11
N GLU A 77 -9.09 -10.96 6.77
CA GLU A 77 -9.12 -9.77 7.63
C GLU A 77 -8.07 -9.84 8.74
N ASN A 78 -8.03 -10.96 9.46
CA ASN A 78 -7.04 -11.19 10.52
C ASN A 78 -5.60 -11.18 10.00
N CYS A 79 -5.35 -11.70 8.79
CA CYS A 79 -4.03 -11.69 8.19
C CYS A 79 -3.55 -10.25 7.93
N ILE A 80 -4.42 -9.41 7.36
CA ILE A 80 -4.08 -8.01 7.08
C ILE A 80 -3.87 -7.24 8.38
N LEU A 81 -4.79 -7.35 9.34
CA LEU A 81 -4.68 -6.67 10.62
C LEU A 81 -3.45 -7.13 11.41
N GLY A 82 -3.17 -8.44 11.42
CA GLY A 82 -2.00 -9.01 12.09
C GLY A 82 -0.69 -8.52 11.48
N THR A 83 -0.62 -8.46 10.14
CA THR A 83 0.55 -7.94 9.42
C THR A 83 0.77 -6.46 9.74
N THR A 84 -0.28 -5.64 9.69
CA THR A 84 -0.18 -4.21 10.05
C THR A 84 0.24 -4.03 11.51
N SER A 85 -0.31 -4.83 12.42
CA SER A 85 0.01 -4.74 13.84
C SER A 85 1.48 -5.09 14.10
N LEU A 86 2.00 -6.14 13.46
CA LEU A 86 3.41 -6.53 13.55
C LEU A 86 4.33 -5.47 12.95
N LEU A 87 3.98 -4.92 11.77
CA LEU A 87 4.69 -3.82 11.13
C LEU A 87 4.77 -2.62 12.07
N SER A 88 3.63 -2.17 12.60
CA SER A 88 3.54 -1.05 13.53
C SER A 88 4.35 -1.28 14.80
N PHE A 89 4.28 -2.49 15.39
CA PHE A 89 5.07 -2.85 16.56
C PHE A 89 6.58 -2.78 16.28
N CYS A 90 7.03 -3.31 15.15
CA CYS A 90 8.44 -3.27 14.77
C CYS A 90 8.95 -1.84 14.52
N LEU A 91 8.15 -1.01 13.83
CA LEU A 91 8.45 0.41 13.62
C LEU A 91 8.58 1.15 14.96
N GLY A 92 7.65 0.93 15.90
CA GLY A 92 7.68 1.53 17.24
C GLY A 92 8.87 1.08 18.09
N LYS A 93 9.55 -0.01 17.73
CA LYS A 93 10.81 -0.46 18.34
C LYS A 93 12.06 0.04 17.62
N GLY A 94 11.91 0.88 16.59
CA GLY A 94 13.02 1.36 15.76
C GLY A 94 13.71 0.24 14.98
N LYS A 95 13.05 -0.90 14.77
CA LYS A 95 13.64 -2.00 14.01
C LYS A 95 13.69 -1.65 12.53
N ASN A 96 14.83 -1.89 11.90
CA ASN A 96 14.94 -1.85 10.45
C ASN A 96 14.26 -3.10 9.87
N ILE A 97 13.09 -2.91 9.28
CA ILE A 97 12.27 -3.98 8.72
C ILE A 97 11.91 -3.68 7.27
N ALA A 98 11.83 -4.73 6.46
CA ALA A 98 11.36 -4.66 5.09
C ALA A 98 9.97 -5.27 4.97
N LEU A 99 9.00 -4.51 4.47
CA LEU A 99 7.73 -5.04 3.98
C LEU A 99 7.87 -5.32 2.48
N VAL A 100 8.09 -6.58 2.13
CA VAL A 100 8.29 -7.00 0.73
C VAL A 100 6.98 -7.51 0.15
N LEU A 101 6.46 -6.80 -0.85
CA LEU A 101 5.31 -7.21 -1.64
C LEU A 101 5.83 -7.84 -2.92
N ARG A 102 5.63 -9.15 -3.07
CA ARG A 102 6.06 -9.90 -4.27
C ARG A 102 4.98 -9.83 -5.33
N ASP A 103 5.41 -9.93 -6.58
CA ASP A 103 4.52 -10.00 -7.75
C ASP A 103 3.58 -8.79 -7.88
N VAL A 104 4.07 -7.61 -7.44
CA VAL A 104 3.41 -6.31 -7.62
C VAL A 104 4.07 -5.61 -8.81
N GLY A 105 3.35 -5.46 -9.91
CA GLY A 105 3.87 -4.85 -11.14
C GLY A 105 3.04 -5.22 -12.35
#